data_AF-A0A2V7CTR1-F1
#
_entry.id   AF-A0A2V7CTR1-F1
#
_cell.length_a   1.000
_cell.length_b   1.000
_cell.length_c   1.000
_cell.angle_alpha   90.00
_cell.angle_beta   90.00
_cell.angle_gamma   90.00
#
_symmetry.space_group_name_H-M   'P 1'
#
loop_
_entity.id
_entity.type
_entity.pdbx_description
1 polymer ?
#
loop_
_entity_poly.entity_id
_entity_poly.type
_entity_poly.pdbx_seq_one_letter_code
_entity_poly.pdbx_strand_id
1 'polypeptide(L)'
;MRLLHAGHDARREGAPAREPVAERARGPRGIVRQSVPLHGLHEDRRGRPGGCGVEVGVRLHPFRLLEPESLPEAIETLGRLDGESRLVAGGTALVAMIRLGLVKPDRLVSLHRVPGLNRIRVDGGSLELGAMATHADIERSRTVRDGWPLLAEAVHRVATPAIRTSGTIGGNLAYAEAASDPAPALLCLNAEARVLGPGGERAVPLARFFRGFYEAALEPGEIVTAVRVPPPPAGARGGYVKFTSRSAEDKPLVGVAALVVLDGAGRCVEARIGLGGSAPTPVRADRAERALRGEALTDAAARAAAEAAAGEADPLSDLMGSADYRREMIRVWARRLLIALRDGTALRDGTR
;
A
#
# COMPACT_ATOMS: atom_id res chain seq x y z
N MET A 1 -22.62 22.73 -1.72
CA MET A 1 -23.40 21.95 -2.70
C MET A 1 -24.06 20.81 -1.93
N ARG A 2 -25.39 20.64 -2.07
CA ARG A 2 -26.26 19.89 -1.15
C ARG A 2 -25.94 18.39 -1.09
N LEU A 3 -25.81 17.88 0.13
CA LEU A 3 -25.80 16.45 0.49
C LEU A 3 -27.21 15.89 0.33
N LEU A 4 -27.35 14.72 -0.32
CA LEU A 4 -28.59 13.95 -0.36
C LEU A 4 -28.34 12.59 0.29
N HIS A 5 -28.88 12.43 1.50
CA HIS A 5 -29.10 11.14 2.15
C HIS A 5 -30.40 10.53 1.60
N ALA A 6 -30.39 9.22 1.30
CA ALA A 6 -31.62 8.45 1.09
C ALA A 6 -32.08 7.89 2.44
N GLY A 7 -33.29 8.28 2.83
CA GLY A 7 -33.93 7.90 4.08
C GLY A 7 -34.39 6.44 4.10
N HIS A 8 -34.38 5.90 5.31
CA HIS A 8 -34.94 4.62 5.70
C HIS A 8 -36.45 4.83 5.96
N ASP A 9 -37.32 4.08 5.27
CA ASP A 9 -38.74 4.06 5.58
C ASP A 9 -39.11 2.74 6.24
N ALA A 10 -39.50 2.85 7.51
CA ALA A 10 -39.99 1.76 8.33
C ALA A 10 -41.53 1.81 8.36
N ARG A 11 -42.13 0.61 8.48
CA ARG A 11 -43.53 0.29 8.83
C ARG A 11 -44.47 -0.04 7.66
N ARG A 12 -44.69 -1.34 7.48
CA ARG A 12 -46.04 -1.93 7.50
C ARG A 12 -46.01 -3.37 8.03
N GLU A 13 -46.69 -3.55 9.16
CA GLU A 13 -47.19 -4.79 9.78
C GLU A 13 -48.13 -5.53 8.78
N GLY A 14 -48.41 -6.83 8.78
CA GLY A 14 -48.04 -8.00 9.60
C GLY A 14 -48.97 -9.19 9.25
N ALA A 15 -48.39 -10.40 9.31
CA ALA A 15 -49.01 -11.74 9.52
C ALA A 15 -49.74 -12.49 8.36
N PRO A 16 -49.89 -13.84 8.41
CA PRO A 16 -49.26 -14.85 9.29
C PRO A 16 -48.55 -16.03 8.57
N ALA A 17 -47.82 -16.80 9.38
CA ALA A 17 -47.05 -17.98 9.07
C ALA A 17 -47.87 -19.23 8.69
N ARG A 18 -47.26 -20.13 7.89
CA ARG A 18 -47.59 -21.56 7.83
C ARG A 18 -46.29 -22.37 7.77
N GLU A 19 -46.10 -23.25 8.75
CA GLU A 19 -45.24 -24.43 8.70
C GLU A 19 -46.14 -25.67 8.98
N PRO A 20 -45.65 -26.91 8.86
CA PRO A 20 -44.85 -27.51 7.80
C PRO A 20 -45.52 -28.82 7.31
N VAL A 21 -45.10 -29.37 6.16
CA VAL A 21 -45.39 -30.79 5.84
C VAL A 21 -44.10 -31.47 5.45
N ALA A 22 -43.74 -32.48 6.24
CA ALA A 22 -42.69 -33.43 5.93
C ALA A 22 -43.32 -34.66 5.27
N GLU A 23 -42.73 -35.15 4.18
CA GLU A 23 -42.77 -36.58 3.90
C GLU A 23 -41.51 -37.07 3.16
N ARG A 24 -41.08 -38.26 3.59
CA ARG A 24 -39.86 -39.01 3.27
C ARG A 24 -39.94 -39.51 1.81
N ALA A 25 -38.91 -39.95 1.08
CA ALA A 25 -37.79 -40.81 1.43
C ALA A 25 -36.85 -41.05 0.21
N ARG A 26 -35.65 -41.60 0.51
CA ARG A 26 -34.75 -42.45 -0.34
C ARG A 26 -33.85 -41.75 -1.39
N GLY A 27 -32.53 -41.70 -1.13
CA GLY A 27 -31.46 -41.42 -2.10
C GLY A 27 -31.09 -42.65 -2.95
N PRO A 28 -29.83 -42.87 -3.39
CA PRO A 28 -28.74 -41.96 -3.79
C PRO A 28 -28.31 -42.21 -5.27
N ARG A 29 -27.56 -41.28 -5.91
CA ARG A 29 -26.49 -41.54 -6.93
C ARG A 29 -26.13 -40.26 -7.71
N GLY A 30 -24.84 -40.17 -8.06
CA GLY A 30 -24.12 -38.95 -8.39
C GLY A 30 -24.54 -38.21 -9.66
N ILE A 31 -24.31 -36.90 -9.65
CA ILE A 31 -24.36 -36.05 -10.84
C ILE A 31 -22.96 -36.02 -11.46
N VAL A 32 -22.78 -36.95 -12.39
CA VAL A 32 -21.73 -36.93 -13.39
C VAL A 32 -22.01 -35.79 -14.36
N ARG A 33 -20.94 -35.10 -14.78
CA ARG A 33 -20.89 -34.03 -15.79
C ARG A 33 -21.91 -34.22 -16.92
N GLN A 34 -22.95 -33.37 -16.97
CA GLN A 34 -23.79 -33.26 -18.15
C GLN A 34 -23.14 -32.28 -19.14
N SER A 35 -22.93 -32.76 -20.36
CA SER A 35 -22.48 -31.96 -21.50
C SER A 35 -23.61 -31.05 -21.96
N VAL A 36 -23.36 -29.75 -22.01
CA VAL A 36 -24.34 -28.77 -22.51
C VAL A 36 -24.31 -28.79 -24.05
N PRO A 37 -25.45 -28.81 -24.76
CA PRO A 37 -25.46 -28.78 -26.22
C PRO A 37 -24.88 -27.47 -26.75
N LEU A 38 -23.81 -27.57 -27.55
CA LEU A 38 -23.10 -26.45 -28.18
C LEU A 38 -23.74 -26.01 -29.51
N HIS A 39 -25.06 -26.13 -29.65
CA HIS A 39 -25.79 -25.69 -30.84
C HIS A 39 -26.83 -24.65 -30.45
N GLY A 40 -26.36 -23.41 -30.36
CA GLY A 40 -27.18 -22.24 -30.06
C GLY A 40 -26.40 -20.94 -29.86
N LEU A 41 -25.21 -20.81 -30.45
CA LEU A 41 -24.45 -19.55 -30.45
C LEU A 41 -24.38 -18.95 -31.85
N HIS A 42 -24.92 -17.74 -31.91
CA HIS A 42 -24.70 -16.65 -32.86
C HIS A 42 -25.20 -16.81 -34.31
N GLU A 43 -26.46 -16.41 -34.52
CA GLU A 43 -26.77 -15.63 -35.73
C GLU A 43 -26.15 -14.24 -35.61
N ASP A 44 -25.31 -13.93 -36.58
CA ASP A 44 -24.63 -12.65 -36.80
C ASP A 44 -25.68 -11.57 -37.09
N ARG A 45 -26.09 -10.79 -36.07
CA ARG A 45 -26.96 -9.61 -36.26
C ARG A 45 -26.18 -8.48 -36.94
N ARG A 46 -25.92 -8.62 -38.23
CA ARG A 46 -25.57 -7.49 -39.10
C ARG A 46 -26.82 -6.64 -39.31
N GLY A 47 -26.88 -5.50 -38.63
CA GLY A 47 -27.73 -4.37 -39.02
C GLY A 47 -28.64 -3.84 -37.93
N ARG A 48 -28.22 -2.74 -37.29
CA ARG A 48 -29.02 -1.53 -37.06
C ARG A 48 -28.11 -0.40 -36.54
N PRO A 49 -27.92 0.71 -37.28
CA PRO A 49 -27.29 1.91 -36.74
C PRO A 49 -28.33 2.63 -35.88
N GLY A 50 -28.33 2.34 -34.59
CA GLY A 50 -29.37 2.83 -33.70
C GLY A 50 -29.11 2.42 -32.26
N GLY A 51 -27.89 2.65 -31.80
CA GLY A 51 -27.54 2.59 -30.39
C GLY A 51 -26.88 3.90 -30.03
N CYS A 52 -27.51 4.66 -29.14
CA CYS A 52 -26.86 5.75 -28.42
C CYS A 52 -25.81 5.12 -27.48
N GLY A 53 -24.75 4.57 -28.07
CA GLY A 53 -23.55 4.23 -27.36
C GLY A 53 -22.92 5.55 -27.00
N VAL A 54 -23.05 5.95 -25.72
CA VAL A 54 -22.13 6.93 -25.19
C VAL A 54 -20.76 6.26 -25.28
N GLU A 55 -20.02 6.52 -26.35
CA GLU A 55 -18.58 6.39 -26.32
C GLU A 55 -18.13 7.32 -25.20
N VAL A 56 -17.95 6.76 -24.00
CA VAL A 56 -17.14 7.40 -22.97
C VAL A 56 -15.69 7.22 -23.42
N GLY A 57 -15.36 7.81 -24.56
CA GLY A 57 -13.99 8.01 -24.98
C GLY A 57 -13.39 8.93 -23.95
N VAL A 58 -12.58 8.38 -23.05
CA VAL A 58 -11.74 9.19 -22.17
C VAL A 58 -10.76 9.95 -23.07
N ARG A 59 -11.16 11.15 -23.48
CA ARG A 59 -10.30 12.05 -24.24
C ARG A 59 -9.26 12.60 -23.27
N LEU A 60 -8.05 12.03 -23.33
CA LEU A 60 -6.92 12.54 -22.57
C LEU A 60 -6.61 13.95 -23.05
N HIS A 61 -6.32 14.85 -22.11
CA HIS A 61 -5.77 16.17 -22.45
C HIS A 61 -4.39 15.95 -23.07
N PRO A 62 -4.08 16.58 -24.22
CA PRO A 62 -2.76 16.48 -24.82
C PRO A 62 -1.69 16.93 -23.84
N PHE A 63 -0.58 16.19 -23.77
CA PHE A 63 0.58 16.55 -22.96
C PHE A 63 1.86 16.29 -23.75
N ARG A 64 2.93 17.02 -23.40
CA ARG A 64 4.28 16.72 -23.90
C ARG A 64 4.99 15.76 -22.96
N LEU A 65 5.58 14.70 -23.51
CA LEU A 65 6.51 13.85 -22.78
C LEU A 65 7.93 14.37 -22.99
N LEU A 66 8.62 14.64 -21.89
CA LEU A 66 10.02 15.05 -21.84
C LEU A 66 10.82 13.92 -21.22
N GLU A 67 11.95 13.54 -21.84
CA GLU A 67 12.71 12.34 -21.44
C GLU A 67 14.19 12.69 -21.22
N PRO A 68 14.51 13.41 -20.14
CA PRO A 68 15.88 13.77 -19.80
C PRO A 68 16.77 12.53 -19.66
N GLU A 69 18.03 12.65 -20.05
CA GLU A 69 19.02 11.59 -20.03
C GLU A 69 19.94 11.68 -18.80
N SER A 70 19.72 12.68 -17.94
CA SER A 70 20.49 12.87 -16.71
C SER A 70 19.66 13.51 -15.59
N LEU A 71 20.10 13.33 -14.34
CA LEU A 71 19.49 14.01 -13.17
C LEU A 71 19.57 15.54 -13.27
N PRO A 72 20.72 16.16 -13.61
CA PRO A 72 20.80 17.61 -13.79
C PRO A 72 19.80 18.13 -14.83
N GLU A 73 19.67 17.45 -15.97
CA GLU A 73 18.71 17.81 -17.01
C GLU A 73 17.26 17.67 -16.53
N ALA A 74 16.94 16.62 -15.75
CA ALA A 74 15.62 16.45 -15.17
C ALA A 74 15.28 17.59 -14.18
N ILE A 75 16.21 17.99 -13.33
CA ILE A 75 16.04 19.13 -12.40
C ILE A 75 15.88 20.44 -13.16
N GLU A 76 16.71 20.70 -14.16
CA GLU A 76 16.61 21.89 -15.02
C GLU A 76 15.27 21.94 -15.75
N THR A 77 14.82 20.79 -16.27
CA THR A 77 13.52 20.65 -16.92
C THR A 77 12.39 20.97 -15.95
N LEU A 78 12.44 20.46 -14.71
CA LEU A 78 11.40 20.76 -13.71
C LEU A 78 11.43 22.22 -13.25
N GLY A 79 12.61 22.81 -13.05
CA GLY A 79 12.76 24.18 -12.54
C GLY A 79 12.31 25.27 -13.52
N ARG A 80 12.26 24.96 -14.82
CA ARG A 80 11.75 25.86 -15.87
C ARG A 80 10.23 25.85 -16.03
N LEU A 81 9.52 25.00 -15.28
CA LEU A 81 8.12 24.70 -15.56
C LEU A 81 7.20 25.16 -14.42
N ASP A 82 6.33 26.11 -14.75
CA ASP A 82 5.36 26.72 -13.85
C ASP A 82 4.22 25.73 -13.51
N GLY A 83 4.40 24.91 -12.47
CA GLY A 83 3.31 24.22 -11.74
C GLY A 83 2.52 23.09 -12.44
N GLU A 84 2.57 22.96 -13.77
CA GLU A 84 1.75 21.99 -14.53
C GLU A 84 2.51 20.75 -15.03
N SER A 85 3.75 20.57 -14.58
CA SER A 85 4.57 19.41 -14.92
C SER A 85 4.51 18.34 -13.85
N ARG A 86 4.45 17.08 -14.26
CA ARG A 86 4.49 15.93 -13.34
C ARG A 86 5.61 14.98 -13.73
N LEU A 87 6.36 14.54 -12.72
CA LEU A 87 7.31 13.45 -12.89
C LEU A 87 6.57 12.14 -13.16
N VAL A 88 7.06 11.37 -14.12
CA VAL A 88 6.59 10.00 -14.37
C VAL A 88 7.74 9.03 -14.17
N ALA A 89 7.59 8.21 -13.13
CA ALA A 89 8.37 6.99 -12.93
C ALA A 89 7.59 5.81 -13.55
N GLY A 90 7.24 4.79 -12.76
CA GLY A 90 6.45 3.64 -13.24
C GLY A 90 5.03 3.93 -13.76
N GLY A 91 4.52 5.15 -13.59
CA GLY A 91 3.22 5.60 -14.12
C GLY A 91 1.97 4.96 -13.51
N THR A 92 2.08 3.93 -12.66
CA THR A 92 0.94 3.12 -12.19
C THR A 92 -0.15 3.91 -11.45
N ALA A 93 0.24 4.91 -10.65
CA ALA A 93 -0.71 5.83 -10.01
C ALA A 93 -1.05 7.04 -10.90
N LEU A 94 -0.02 7.70 -11.46
CA LEU A 94 -0.19 8.94 -12.23
C LEU A 94 -1.05 8.76 -13.47
N VAL A 95 -0.80 7.72 -14.28
CA VAL A 95 -1.57 7.47 -15.51
C VAL A 95 -3.04 7.18 -15.19
N ALA A 96 -3.33 6.49 -14.07
CA ALA A 96 -4.70 6.28 -13.62
C ALA A 96 -5.37 7.61 -13.26
N MET A 97 -4.69 8.50 -12.53
CA MET A 97 -5.20 9.84 -12.21
C MET A 97 -5.48 10.69 -13.45
N ILE A 98 -4.62 10.61 -14.48
CA ILE A 98 -4.82 11.33 -15.75
C ILE A 98 -6.05 10.78 -16.48
N ARG A 99 -6.19 9.45 -16.57
CA ARG A 99 -7.35 8.81 -17.21
C ARG A 99 -8.67 9.11 -16.50
N LEU A 100 -8.65 9.24 -15.17
CA LEU A 100 -9.81 9.65 -14.38
C LEU A 100 -10.05 11.16 -14.39
N GLY A 101 -9.18 11.95 -15.05
CA GLY A 101 -9.29 13.39 -15.15
C GLY A 101 -9.00 14.14 -13.84
N LEU A 102 -8.43 13.45 -12.83
CA LEU A 102 -8.08 14.02 -11.53
C LEU A 102 -6.84 14.92 -11.59
N VAL A 103 -5.94 14.63 -12.54
CA VAL A 103 -4.76 15.45 -12.83
C VAL A 103 -4.67 15.64 -14.34
N LYS A 104 -4.35 16.85 -14.79
CA LYS A 104 -4.26 17.21 -16.22
C LYS A 104 -2.94 17.93 -16.45
N PRO A 105 -1.82 17.20 -16.51
CA PRO A 105 -0.53 17.83 -16.71
C PRO A 105 -0.37 18.21 -18.18
N ASP A 106 0.14 19.40 -18.45
CA ASP A 106 0.57 19.79 -19.79
C ASP A 106 1.84 19.06 -20.23
N ARG A 107 2.63 18.61 -19.24
CA ARG A 107 3.95 18.01 -19.44
C ARG A 107 4.20 16.88 -18.45
N LEU A 108 4.77 15.79 -18.96
CA LEU A 108 5.30 14.69 -18.16
C LEU A 108 6.82 14.64 -18.32
N VAL A 109 7.54 14.57 -17.20
CA VAL A 109 8.99 14.42 -17.19
C VAL A 109 9.33 12.99 -16.78
N SER A 110 9.79 12.19 -17.74
CA SER A 110 10.10 10.77 -17.57
C SER A 110 11.49 10.58 -16.98
N LEU A 111 11.60 9.75 -15.94
CA LEU A 111 12.88 9.38 -15.36
C LEU A 111 13.48 8.11 -15.97
N HIS A 112 12.82 7.49 -16.96
CA HIS A 112 13.23 6.19 -17.52
C HIS A 112 14.58 6.20 -18.25
N ARG A 113 14.97 7.35 -18.83
CA ARG A 113 16.25 7.48 -19.55
C ARG A 113 17.40 7.94 -18.66
N VAL A 114 17.14 8.26 -17.40
CA VAL A 114 18.17 8.69 -16.45
C VAL A 114 18.92 7.48 -15.89
N PRO A 115 20.23 7.34 -16.15
CA PRO A 115 20.97 6.14 -15.78
C PRO A 115 21.16 6.01 -14.27
N GLY A 116 21.13 4.77 -13.78
CA GLY A 116 21.53 4.43 -12.40
C GLY A 116 20.47 4.68 -11.31
N LEU A 117 19.31 5.26 -11.64
CA LEU A 117 18.22 5.45 -10.68
C LEU A 117 17.50 4.16 -10.27
N ASN A 118 17.81 3.01 -10.87
CA ASN A 118 17.19 1.71 -10.57
C ASN A 118 18.10 0.75 -9.80
N ARG A 119 19.30 1.19 -9.39
CA ARG A 119 20.26 0.30 -8.72
C ARG A 119 19.78 -0.08 -7.33
N ILE A 120 20.01 -1.34 -6.96
CA ILE A 120 19.85 -1.87 -5.61
C ILE A 120 21.23 -2.32 -5.14
N ARG A 121 21.78 -1.69 -4.09
CA ARG A 121 23.12 -1.99 -3.58
C ARG A 121 23.19 -1.84 -2.07
N VAL A 122 24.21 -2.41 -1.44
CA VAL A 122 24.58 -2.10 -0.06
C VAL A 122 25.75 -1.16 -0.09
N ASP A 123 25.64 -0.03 0.62
CA ASP A 123 26.67 1.00 0.74
C ASP A 123 26.78 1.45 2.20
N GLY A 124 27.99 1.44 2.74
CA GLY A 124 28.24 1.73 4.16
C GLY A 124 27.37 0.92 5.13
N GLY A 125 27.11 -0.35 4.80
CA GLY A 125 26.26 -1.26 5.58
C GLY A 125 24.75 -1.00 5.48
N SER A 126 24.31 0.02 4.76
CA SER A 126 22.90 0.32 4.51
C SER A 126 22.49 -0.08 3.10
N LEU A 127 21.24 -0.49 2.93
CA LEU A 127 20.65 -0.75 1.63
C LEU A 127 20.32 0.58 0.96
N GLU A 128 20.75 0.75 -0.28
CA GLU A 128 20.36 1.86 -1.14
C GLU A 128 19.48 1.34 -2.27
N LEU A 129 18.27 1.86 -2.33
CA LEU A 129 17.28 1.56 -3.36
C LEU A 129 17.13 2.78 -4.24
N GLY A 130 17.62 2.74 -5.48
CA GLY A 130 17.36 3.79 -6.45
C GLY A 130 15.86 4.04 -6.62
N ALA A 131 15.46 5.29 -6.80
CA ALA A 131 14.04 5.67 -6.86
C ALA A 131 13.25 5.00 -7.99
N MET A 132 13.91 4.59 -9.06
CA MET A 132 13.35 3.85 -10.19
C MET A 132 13.45 2.32 -10.02
N ALA A 133 13.98 1.81 -8.90
CA ALA A 133 13.93 0.38 -8.60
C ALA A 133 12.46 -0.02 -8.44
N THR A 134 12.04 -1.03 -9.21
CA THR A 134 10.65 -1.48 -9.19
C THR A 134 10.38 -2.30 -7.93
N HIS A 135 9.12 -2.38 -7.52
CA HIS A 135 8.73 -3.28 -6.43
C HIS A 135 9.13 -4.73 -6.74
N ALA A 136 9.05 -5.15 -8.00
CA ALA A 136 9.49 -6.49 -8.42
C ALA A 136 11.01 -6.69 -8.29
N ASP A 137 11.83 -5.67 -8.58
CA ASP A 137 13.29 -5.75 -8.39
C ASP A 137 13.64 -5.92 -6.91
N ILE A 138 12.97 -5.16 -6.05
CA ILE A 138 13.17 -5.20 -4.59
C ILE A 138 12.70 -6.55 -4.02
N GLU A 139 11.51 -7.02 -4.41
CA GLU A 139 10.94 -8.32 -4.03
C GLU A 139 11.87 -9.50 -4.39
N ARG A 140 12.49 -9.45 -5.58
CA ARG A 140 13.32 -10.55 -6.10
C ARG A 140 14.77 -10.47 -5.65
N SER A 141 15.24 -9.32 -5.20
CA SER A 141 16.61 -9.12 -4.75
C SER A 141 16.96 -10.04 -3.58
N ARG A 142 17.99 -10.88 -3.75
CA ARG A 142 18.50 -11.72 -2.65
C ARG A 142 19.04 -10.86 -1.51
N THR A 143 19.76 -9.79 -1.85
CA THR A 143 20.28 -8.80 -0.88
C THR A 143 19.18 -8.25 0.02
N VAL A 144 18.01 -7.90 -0.55
CA VAL A 144 16.88 -7.37 0.24
C VAL A 144 16.21 -8.48 1.03
N ARG A 145 15.97 -9.65 0.44
CA ARG A 145 15.32 -10.78 1.14
C ARG A 145 16.13 -11.27 2.34
N ASP A 146 17.45 -11.32 2.21
CA ASP A 146 18.33 -11.86 3.25
C ASP A 146 18.67 -10.80 4.30
N GLY A 147 18.90 -9.54 3.89
CA GLY A 147 19.32 -8.46 4.80
C GLY A 147 18.18 -7.60 5.37
N TRP A 148 17.07 -7.48 4.63
CA TRP A 148 15.92 -6.64 4.98
C TRP A 148 14.58 -7.39 4.75
N PRO A 149 14.38 -8.56 5.37
CA PRO A 149 13.21 -9.42 5.11
C PRO A 149 11.87 -8.72 5.33
N LEU A 150 11.76 -7.85 6.33
CA LEU A 150 10.56 -7.04 6.57
C LEU A 150 10.18 -6.18 5.35
N LEU A 151 11.17 -5.58 4.69
CA LEU A 151 10.91 -4.77 3.50
C LEU A 151 10.50 -5.66 2.32
N ALA A 152 11.19 -6.79 2.13
CA ALA A 152 10.84 -7.74 1.07
C ALA A 152 9.40 -8.25 1.22
N GLU A 153 8.99 -8.58 2.45
CA GLU A 153 7.63 -9.01 2.77
C GLU A 153 6.60 -7.93 2.45
N ALA A 154 6.83 -6.69 2.89
CA ALA A 154 5.92 -5.57 2.61
C ALA A 154 5.78 -5.28 1.11
N VAL A 155 6.90 -5.27 0.39
CA VAL A 155 6.90 -5.01 -1.06
C VAL A 155 6.24 -6.14 -1.85
N HIS A 156 6.36 -7.39 -1.42
CA HIS A 156 5.67 -8.53 -2.02
C HIS A 156 4.13 -8.38 -2.01
N ARG A 157 3.58 -7.65 -1.03
CA ARG A 157 2.13 -7.39 -0.89
C ARG A 157 1.60 -6.26 -1.75
N VAL A 158 2.47 -5.51 -2.43
CA VAL A 158 2.07 -4.37 -3.25
C VAL A 158 1.28 -4.87 -4.46
N ALA A 159 -0.02 -4.59 -4.50
CA ALA A 159 -0.88 -4.79 -5.66
C ALA A 159 -0.67 -6.15 -6.38
N THR A 160 -0.72 -6.14 -7.71
CA THR A 160 -0.48 -7.32 -8.56
C THR A 160 0.98 -7.38 -9.04
N PRO A 161 1.47 -8.55 -9.50
CA PRO A 161 2.79 -8.67 -10.12
C PRO A 161 3.02 -7.70 -11.31
N ALA A 162 1.97 -7.40 -12.09
CA ALA A 162 2.05 -6.46 -13.19
C ALA A 162 2.31 -5.03 -12.69
N ILE A 163 1.60 -4.60 -11.65
CA ILE A 163 1.84 -3.31 -11.00
C ILE A 163 3.24 -3.28 -10.38
N ARG A 164 3.72 -4.36 -9.75
CA ARG A 164 5.05 -4.40 -9.14
C ARG A 164 6.20 -4.31 -10.15
N THR A 165 5.99 -4.78 -11.38
CA THR A 165 7.01 -4.73 -12.45
C THR A 165 7.18 -3.32 -13.03
N SER A 166 6.21 -2.43 -12.83
CA SER A 166 6.31 -1.03 -13.30
C SER A 166 6.43 -0.04 -12.15
N GLY A 167 5.66 -0.23 -11.08
CA GLY A 167 5.64 0.64 -9.90
C GLY A 167 6.99 0.68 -9.20
N THR A 168 7.47 1.89 -8.94
CA THR A 168 8.80 2.15 -8.39
C THR A 168 8.73 2.58 -6.93
N ILE A 169 9.77 2.30 -6.15
CA ILE A 169 9.80 2.68 -4.73
C ILE A 169 9.78 4.20 -4.55
N GLY A 170 10.53 4.96 -5.37
CA GLY A 170 10.54 6.41 -5.32
C GLY A 170 9.19 7.01 -5.70
N GLY A 171 8.54 6.48 -6.75
CA GLY A 171 7.20 6.89 -7.15
C GLY A 171 6.14 6.57 -6.10
N ASN A 172 6.23 5.41 -5.45
CA ASN A 172 5.33 5.02 -4.35
C ASN A 172 5.43 5.99 -3.17
N LEU A 173 6.65 6.33 -2.75
CA LEU A 173 6.87 7.25 -1.64
C LEU A 173 6.46 8.69 -2.00
N ALA A 174 6.88 9.19 -3.17
CA ALA A 174 6.55 10.53 -3.64
C ALA A 174 5.04 10.74 -3.86
N TYR A 175 4.30 9.66 -4.13
CA TYR A 175 2.84 9.69 -4.19
C TYR A 175 2.20 9.93 -2.79
N ALA A 176 2.90 9.63 -1.69
CA ALA A 176 2.50 9.93 -0.32
C ALA A 176 1.10 9.41 0.07
N GLU A 177 0.74 8.23 -0.45
CA GLU A 177 -0.49 7.54 -0.08
C GLU A 177 -0.38 6.95 1.34
N ALA A 178 -1.38 7.23 2.19
CA ALA A 178 -1.47 6.70 3.54
C ALA A 178 -1.54 5.18 3.58
N ALA A 179 -2.25 4.57 2.63
CA ALA A 179 -2.37 3.13 2.48
C ALA A 179 -1.24 2.51 1.62
N SER A 180 -0.01 3.02 1.73
CA SER A 180 1.18 2.44 1.09
C SER A 180 1.64 1.19 1.84
N ASP A 181 1.82 0.06 1.13
CA ASP A 181 2.35 -1.17 1.75
C ASP A 181 3.83 -1.04 2.20
N PRO A 182 4.76 -0.46 1.41
CA PRO A 182 6.17 -0.35 1.83
C PRO A 182 6.42 0.68 2.92
N ALA A 183 5.60 1.74 3.02
CA ALA A 183 5.89 2.87 3.91
C ALA A 183 5.94 2.48 5.41
N PRO A 184 5.00 1.69 5.97
CA PRO A 184 5.09 1.20 7.36
C PRO A 184 6.38 0.41 7.65
N ALA A 185 6.81 -0.45 6.72
CA ALA A 185 8.04 -1.22 6.86
C ALA A 185 9.28 -0.32 6.81
N LEU A 186 9.31 0.65 5.89
CA LEU A 186 10.39 1.64 5.80
C LEU A 186 10.48 2.55 7.03
N LEU A 187 9.34 2.91 7.64
CA LEU A 187 9.30 3.62 8.91
C LEU A 187 9.92 2.79 10.04
N CYS A 188 9.57 1.49 10.14
CA CYS A 188 10.20 0.57 11.10
C CYS A 188 11.71 0.44 10.87
N LEU A 189 12.16 0.47 9.63
CA LEU A 189 13.57 0.33 9.30
C LEU A 189 14.36 1.65 9.43
N ASN A 190 13.72 2.74 9.90
CA ASN A 190 14.30 4.09 9.97
C ASN A 190 14.88 4.54 8.62
N ALA A 191 14.17 4.26 7.53
CA ALA A 191 14.61 4.64 6.20
C ALA A 191 14.66 6.16 6.02
N GLU A 192 15.44 6.59 5.04
CA GLU A 192 15.62 7.98 4.64
C GLU A 192 15.48 8.11 3.12
N ALA A 193 14.75 9.11 2.64
CA ALA A 193 14.69 9.46 1.23
C ALA A 193 15.86 10.40 0.88
N ARG A 194 16.63 10.05 -0.14
CA ARG A 194 17.56 10.97 -0.81
C ARG A 194 16.78 11.79 -1.82
N VAL A 195 16.88 13.11 -1.72
CA VAL A 195 16.13 14.06 -2.52
C VAL A 195 17.12 15.01 -3.17
N LEU A 196 17.05 15.15 -4.49
CA LEU A 196 17.83 16.11 -5.25
C LEU A 196 16.90 17.21 -5.76
N GLY A 197 17.29 18.47 -5.55
CA GLY A 197 16.60 19.64 -6.05
C GLY A 197 17.55 20.65 -6.69
N PRO A 198 17.03 21.82 -7.13
CA PRO A 198 17.85 22.93 -7.61
C PRO A 198 18.87 23.43 -6.57
N GLY A 199 18.56 23.29 -5.28
CA GLY A 199 19.43 23.65 -4.16
C GLY A 199 20.46 22.59 -3.77
N GLY A 200 20.55 21.47 -4.51
CA GLY A 200 21.44 20.36 -4.22
C GLY A 200 20.73 19.14 -3.60
N GLU A 201 21.54 18.22 -3.07
CA GLU A 201 21.04 16.98 -2.46
C GLU A 201 20.80 17.15 -0.96
N ARG A 202 19.71 16.56 -0.48
CA ARG A 202 19.39 16.47 0.93
C ARG A 202 18.79 15.12 1.27
N ALA A 203 18.76 14.85 2.56
CA ALA A 203 18.22 13.61 3.08
C ALA A 203 17.04 13.87 4.01
N VAL A 204 15.99 13.06 3.88
CA VAL A 204 14.74 13.23 4.60
C VAL A 204 14.36 11.94 5.30
N PRO A 205 14.42 11.88 6.64
CA PRO A 205 13.92 10.71 7.37
C PRO A 205 12.46 10.43 7.00
N LEU A 206 12.12 9.17 6.74
CA LEU A 206 10.76 8.80 6.34
C LEU A 206 9.69 9.20 7.39
N ALA A 207 10.09 9.24 8.67
CA ALA A 207 9.26 9.75 9.76
C ALA A 207 8.83 11.22 9.61
N ARG A 208 9.50 11.98 8.73
CA ARG A 208 9.17 13.38 8.40
C ARG A 208 8.87 13.59 6.92
N PHE A 209 8.83 12.50 6.15
CA PHE A 209 8.66 12.57 4.71
C PHE A 209 7.20 12.72 4.29
N PHE A 210 6.25 12.15 5.05
CA PHE A 210 4.83 12.28 4.77
C PHE A 210 4.25 13.42 5.63
N ARG A 211 3.80 14.50 5.00
CA ARG A 211 3.31 15.72 5.67
C ARG A 211 1.78 15.74 5.79
N GLY A 212 1.09 15.06 4.90
CA GLY A 212 -0.37 15.05 4.84
C GLY A 212 -0.90 14.17 3.72
N PHE A 213 -2.20 14.33 3.43
CA PHE A 213 -2.91 13.54 2.43
C PHE A 213 -2.34 13.77 1.02
N TYR A 214 -1.64 12.76 0.47
CA TYR A 214 -0.88 12.85 -0.79
C TYR A 214 0.20 13.96 -0.79
N GLU A 215 0.70 14.33 0.38
CA GLU A 215 1.71 15.38 0.54
C GLU A 215 3.02 14.81 1.08
N ALA A 216 4.01 14.72 0.20
CA ALA A 216 5.39 14.40 0.57
C ALA A 216 6.17 15.68 0.93
N ALA A 217 7.24 15.54 1.70
CA ALA A 217 8.21 16.58 2.02
C ALA A 217 9.15 16.84 0.83
N LEU A 218 8.56 17.13 -0.33
CA LEU A 218 9.21 17.48 -1.59
C LEU A 218 8.79 18.90 -1.97
N GLU A 219 9.77 19.74 -2.24
CA GLU A 219 9.61 21.09 -2.75
C GLU A 219 9.53 21.06 -4.30
N PRO A 220 9.01 22.12 -4.93
CA PRO A 220 8.97 22.21 -6.38
C PRO A 220 10.36 22.00 -7.01
N GLY A 221 10.42 21.15 -8.03
CA GLY A 221 11.67 20.81 -8.72
C GLY A 221 12.51 19.73 -8.05
N GLU A 222 12.05 19.17 -6.92
CA GLU A 222 12.75 18.06 -6.26
C GLU A 222 12.36 16.68 -6.79
N ILE A 223 13.34 15.78 -6.78
CA ILE A 223 13.22 14.39 -7.22
C ILE A 223 13.73 13.50 -6.09
N VAL A 224 12.94 12.50 -5.68
CA VAL A 224 13.48 11.38 -4.87
C VAL A 224 14.43 10.59 -5.77
N THR A 225 15.70 10.49 -5.39
CA THR A 225 16.74 9.79 -6.18
C THR A 225 17.02 8.39 -5.65
N ALA A 226 16.90 8.19 -4.34
CA ALA A 226 17.07 6.90 -3.69
C ALA A 226 16.36 6.84 -2.33
N VAL A 227 16.24 5.63 -1.79
CA VAL A 227 15.83 5.35 -0.41
C VAL A 227 16.96 4.59 0.27
N ARG A 228 17.51 5.18 1.34
CA ARG A 228 18.53 4.55 2.17
C ARG A 228 17.86 3.88 3.36
N VAL A 229 18.12 2.59 3.53
CA VAL A 229 17.53 1.75 4.57
C VAL A 229 18.67 1.19 5.43
N PRO A 230 18.84 1.67 6.68
CA PRO A 230 19.82 1.11 7.62
C PRO A 230 19.61 -0.40 7.83
N PRO A 231 20.66 -1.16 8.19
CA PRO A 231 20.50 -2.57 8.53
C PRO A 231 19.55 -2.71 9.74
N PRO A 232 18.70 -3.75 9.77
CA PRO A 232 17.90 -4.02 10.95
C PRO A 232 18.82 -4.31 12.16
N PRO A 233 18.39 -4.02 13.39
CA PRO A 233 19.14 -4.40 14.59
C PRO A 233 19.47 -5.89 14.62
N ALA A 234 20.62 -6.25 15.21
CA ALA A 234 21.00 -7.65 15.34
C ALA A 234 19.94 -8.43 16.14
N GLY A 235 19.55 -9.61 15.65
CA GLY A 235 18.51 -10.44 16.27
C GLY A 235 17.08 -9.91 16.09
N ALA A 236 16.88 -8.88 15.27
CA ALA A 236 15.56 -8.36 14.96
C ALA A 236 14.70 -9.42 14.25
N ARG A 237 13.44 -9.52 14.68
CA ARG A 237 12.38 -10.24 14.00
C ARG A 237 11.36 -9.22 13.52
N GLY A 238 11.05 -9.23 12.23
CA GLY A 238 10.07 -8.32 11.66
C GLY A 238 9.05 -9.05 10.79
N GLY A 239 7.87 -8.44 10.64
CA GLY A 239 6.83 -8.92 9.74
C GLY A 239 5.86 -7.82 9.34
N TYR A 240 5.09 -8.06 8.28
CA TYR A 240 4.13 -7.10 7.75
C TYR A 240 2.78 -7.76 7.47
N VAL A 241 1.72 -7.17 8.02
CA VAL A 241 0.35 -7.58 7.76
C VAL A 241 -0.33 -6.56 6.87
N LYS A 242 -0.88 -7.05 5.77
CA LYS A 242 -1.82 -6.30 4.92
C LYS A 242 -3.23 -6.84 5.17
N PHE A 243 -4.08 -6.03 5.79
CA PHE A 243 -5.50 -6.37 5.92
C PHE A 243 -6.31 -5.56 4.92
N THR A 244 -7.09 -6.24 4.07
CA THR A 244 -7.95 -5.66 3.04
C THR A 244 -9.41 -6.02 3.32
N SER A 245 -10.34 -5.10 3.08
CA SER A 245 -11.79 -5.38 3.18
C SER A 245 -12.39 -5.95 1.89
N ARG A 246 -11.60 -5.98 0.80
CA ARG A 246 -12.00 -6.44 -0.54
C ARG A 246 -11.02 -7.52 -1.03
N SER A 247 -10.31 -7.31 -2.14
CA SER A 247 -9.38 -8.31 -2.66
C SER A 247 -7.97 -8.13 -2.11
N ALA A 248 -7.14 -9.17 -2.18
CA ALA A 248 -5.75 -9.14 -1.68
C ALA A 248 -4.87 -8.12 -2.44
N GLU A 249 -5.26 -7.81 -3.67
CA GLU A 249 -4.60 -6.88 -4.57
C GLU A 249 -4.95 -5.41 -4.29
N ASP A 250 -6.03 -5.14 -3.54
CA ASP A 250 -6.43 -3.79 -3.16
C ASP A 250 -5.41 -3.14 -2.22
N LYS A 251 -5.50 -1.82 -2.04
CA LYS A 251 -4.75 -1.12 -0.98
C LYS A 251 -5.18 -1.66 0.40
N PRO A 252 -4.27 -1.72 1.39
CA PRO A 252 -4.64 -2.09 2.75
C PRO A 252 -5.77 -1.20 3.27
N LEU A 253 -6.77 -1.82 3.89
CA LEU A 253 -7.61 -1.12 4.85
C LEU A 253 -6.73 -0.68 6.03
N VAL A 254 -5.92 -1.59 6.55
CA VAL A 254 -4.83 -1.29 7.49
C VAL A 254 -3.61 -2.13 7.15
N GLY A 255 -2.45 -1.49 7.13
CA GLY A 255 -1.15 -2.13 7.03
C GLY A 255 -0.43 -2.03 8.36
N VAL A 256 0.11 -3.12 8.90
CA VAL A 256 0.85 -3.12 10.16
C VAL A 256 2.21 -3.77 9.93
N ALA A 257 3.28 -2.98 10.04
CA ALA A 257 4.64 -3.47 10.11
C ALA A 257 5.09 -3.47 11.57
N ALA A 258 5.80 -4.51 11.99
CA ALA A 258 6.47 -4.51 13.28
C ALA A 258 7.87 -5.12 13.17
N LEU A 259 8.78 -4.63 14.01
CA LEU A 259 10.11 -5.17 14.22
C LEU A 259 10.37 -5.21 15.72
N VAL A 260 10.80 -6.35 16.24
CA VAL A 260 11.14 -6.52 17.65
C VAL A 260 12.50 -7.19 17.82
N VAL A 261 13.23 -6.78 18.84
CA VAL A 261 14.43 -7.46 19.35
C VAL A 261 14.10 -7.92 20.75
N LEU A 262 14.21 -9.23 21.00
CA LEU A 262 14.01 -9.81 22.33
C LEU A 262 15.35 -10.28 22.90
N ASP A 263 15.58 -10.06 24.19
CA ASP A 263 16.72 -10.63 24.90
C ASP A 263 16.51 -12.12 25.23
N GLY A 264 17.52 -12.77 25.81
CA GLY A 264 17.46 -14.19 26.18
C GLY A 264 16.39 -14.53 27.23
N ALA A 265 15.82 -13.54 27.92
CA ALA A 265 14.72 -13.71 28.88
C ALA A 265 13.35 -13.38 28.24
N GLY A 266 13.30 -13.07 26.94
CA GLY A 266 12.07 -12.72 26.23
C GLY A 266 11.59 -11.28 26.46
N ARG A 267 12.43 -10.39 27.02
CA ARG A 267 12.10 -8.97 27.14
C ARG A 267 12.41 -8.21 25.87
N CYS A 268 11.55 -7.28 25.51
CA CYS A 268 11.69 -6.48 24.31
C CYS A 268 12.73 -5.36 24.52
N VAL A 269 13.91 -5.54 23.93
CA VAL A 269 15.00 -4.55 23.94
C VAL A 269 14.65 -3.38 23.02
N GLU A 270 14.03 -3.70 21.88
CA GLU A 270 13.62 -2.73 20.89
C GLU A 270 12.32 -3.19 20.23
N ALA A 271 11.37 -2.27 20.06
CA ALA A 271 10.16 -2.45 19.28
C ALA A 271 10.04 -1.27 18.32
N ARG A 272 9.63 -1.56 17.08
CA ARG A 272 9.27 -0.58 16.07
C ARG A 272 7.96 -0.98 15.40
N ILE A 273 6.99 -0.08 15.33
CA ILE A 273 5.65 -0.39 14.83
C ILE A 273 5.21 0.70 13.85
N GLY A 274 5.03 0.33 12.59
CA GLY A 274 4.56 1.21 11.52
C GLY A 274 3.13 0.86 11.12
N LEU A 275 2.31 1.87 10.88
CA LEU A 275 0.92 1.75 10.51
C LEU A 275 0.66 2.44 9.17
N GLY A 276 -0.09 1.78 8.28
CA GLY A 276 -0.56 2.32 7.00
C GLY A 276 -2.08 2.24 6.90
N GLY A 277 -2.71 3.17 6.18
CA GLY A 277 -4.17 3.29 6.07
C GLY A 277 -4.86 3.68 7.39
N SER A 278 -4.08 4.10 8.38
CA SER A 278 -4.48 4.33 9.78
C SER A 278 -4.56 5.80 10.17
N ALA A 279 -4.08 6.71 9.32
CA ALA A 279 -4.07 8.16 9.50
C ALA A 279 -3.99 8.82 8.11
N PRO A 280 -4.01 10.16 7.99
CA PRO A 280 -3.78 10.85 6.71
C PRO A 280 -2.42 10.54 6.07
N THR A 281 -1.47 9.99 6.84
CA THR A 281 -0.15 9.53 6.40
C THR A 281 0.17 8.16 7.03
N PRO A 282 1.16 7.42 6.52
CA PRO A 282 1.74 6.30 7.28
C PRO A 282 2.42 6.84 8.54
N VAL A 283 2.23 6.16 9.68
CA VAL A 283 2.71 6.65 10.99
C VAL A 283 3.51 5.60 11.74
N ARG A 284 4.34 6.06 12.67
CA ARG A 284 5.03 5.22 13.65
C ARG A 284 4.29 5.29 14.99
N ALA A 285 3.99 4.13 15.58
CA ALA A 285 3.24 4.03 16.83
C ALA A 285 4.18 4.09 18.04
N ASP A 286 4.74 5.29 18.29
CA ASP A 286 5.78 5.50 19.30
C ASP A 286 5.31 5.19 20.72
N ARG A 287 4.02 5.39 21.06
CA ARG A 287 3.47 5.00 22.38
C ARG A 287 3.45 3.48 22.52
N ALA A 288 3.06 2.76 21.47
CA ALA A 288 3.09 1.31 21.46
C ALA A 288 4.52 0.76 21.61
N GLU A 289 5.50 1.37 20.91
CA GLU A 289 6.92 1.01 21.04
C GLU A 289 7.44 1.19 22.47
N ARG A 290 7.13 2.33 23.10
CA ARG A 290 7.53 2.60 24.49
C ARG A 290 6.89 1.64 25.48
N ALA A 291 5.64 1.22 25.26
CA ALA A 291 4.94 0.28 26.14
C ALA A 291 5.57 -1.13 26.15
N LEU A 292 6.33 -1.49 25.12
CA LEU A 292 7.01 -2.78 25.04
C LEU A 292 8.45 -2.73 25.55
N ARG A 293 9.12 -1.59 25.46
CA ARG A 293 10.56 -1.50 25.74
C ARG A 293 10.87 -1.83 27.20
N GLY A 294 11.73 -2.83 27.39
CA GLY A 294 12.13 -3.36 28.69
C GLY A 294 11.18 -4.42 29.27
N GLU A 295 10.00 -4.60 28.68
CA GLU A 295 8.97 -5.51 29.18
C GLU A 295 9.07 -6.90 28.55
N ALA A 296 8.65 -7.92 29.29
CA ALA A 296 8.43 -9.24 28.70
C ALA A 296 7.29 -9.16 27.68
N LEU A 297 7.50 -9.66 26.45
CA LEU A 297 6.48 -9.64 25.39
C LEU A 297 5.39 -10.69 25.65
N THR A 298 4.62 -10.53 26.72
CA THR A 298 3.49 -11.40 27.07
C THR A 298 2.27 -11.09 26.21
N ASP A 299 1.25 -11.95 26.26
CA ASP A 299 -0.05 -11.68 25.62
C ASP A 299 -0.71 -10.40 26.13
N ALA A 300 -0.53 -10.07 27.42
CA ALA A 300 -1.02 -8.85 28.02
C ALA A 300 -0.24 -7.62 27.51
N ALA A 301 1.09 -7.70 27.44
CA ALA A 301 1.93 -6.64 26.89
C ALA A 301 1.62 -6.39 25.40
N ALA A 302 1.49 -7.45 24.59
CA ALA A 302 1.10 -7.35 23.19
C ALA A 302 -0.28 -6.71 23.00
N ARG A 303 -1.24 -7.02 23.89
CA ARG A 303 -2.57 -6.37 23.89
C ARG A 303 -2.48 -4.89 24.25
N ALA A 304 -1.73 -4.54 25.28
CA ALA A 304 -1.56 -3.14 25.72
C ALA A 304 -0.86 -2.30 24.63
N ALA A 305 0.18 -2.84 23.99
CA ALA A 305 0.86 -2.18 22.88
C ALA A 305 -0.06 -2.00 21.67
N ALA A 306 -0.89 -3.00 21.35
CA ALA A 306 -1.86 -2.90 20.27
C ALA A 306 -2.97 -1.86 20.56
N GLU A 307 -3.39 -1.72 21.81
CA GLU A 307 -4.29 -0.65 22.24
C GLU A 307 -3.65 0.73 22.04
N ALA A 308 -2.39 0.88 22.45
CA ALA A 308 -1.64 2.11 22.24
C ALA A 308 -1.50 2.45 20.75
N ALA A 309 -1.19 1.45 19.90
CA ALA A 309 -1.09 1.65 18.46
C ALA A 309 -2.42 2.09 17.83
N ALA A 310 -3.54 1.50 18.26
CA ALA A 310 -4.87 1.92 17.82
C ALA A 310 -5.24 3.33 18.29
N GLY A 311 -4.77 3.74 19.49
CA GLY A 311 -4.94 5.09 20.02
C GLY A 311 -4.05 6.17 19.37
N GLU A 312 -3.04 5.77 18.60
CA GLU A 312 -2.21 6.66 17.77
C GLU A 312 -2.73 6.80 16.34
N ALA A 313 -3.74 6.01 15.97
CA ALA A 313 -4.37 6.06 14.66
C ALA A 313 -5.49 7.11 14.59
N ASP A 314 -5.51 7.88 13.50
CA ASP A 314 -6.56 8.85 13.18
C ASP A 314 -7.12 8.64 11.76
N PRO A 315 -7.73 7.49 11.47
CA PRO A 315 -8.15 7.15 10.12
C PRO A 315 -9.42 7.90 9.71
N LEU A 316 -9.55 8.15 8.40
CA LEU A 316 -10.80 8.61 7.79
C LEU A 316 -11.73 7.43 7.51
N SER A 317 -13.05 7.67 7.65
CA SER A 317 -14.08 6.75 7.17
C SER A 317 -14.26 6.92 5.65
N ASP A 318 -14.33 5.81 4.92
CA ASP A 318 -14.56 5.80 3.48
C ASP A 318 -15.34 4.54 3.05
N LEU A 319 -15.44 4.30 1.73
CA LEU A 319 -16.11 3.14 1.16
C LEU A 319 -15.46 1.79 1.54
N MET A 320 -14.23 1.80 2.04
CA MET A 320 -13.50 0.59 2.43
C MET A 320 -13.80 0.17 3.87
N GLY A 321 -14.15 1.13 4.73
CA GLY A 321 -14.50 0.89 6.12
C GLY A 321 -14.53 2.17 6.97
N SER A 322 -15.22 2.09 8.11
CA SER A 322 -15.27 3.19 9.08
C SER A 322 -13.93 3.37 9.81
N ALA A 323 -13.70 4.58 10.32
CA ALA A 323 -12.57 4.89 11.18
C ALA A 323 -12.48 3.95 12.40
N ASP A 324 -13.62 3.65 13.04
CA ASP A 324 -13.66 2.75 14.19
C ASP A 324 -13.29 1.31 13.82
N TYR A 325 -13.75 0.84 12.66
CA TYR A 325 -13.37 -0.48 12.17
C TYR A 325 -11.87 -0.55 11.87
N ARG A 326 -11.28 0.50 11.27
CA ARG A 326 -9.83 0.59 11.06
C ARG A 326 -9.05 0.54 12.38
N ARG A 327 -9.47 1.30 13.40
CA ARG A 327 -8.84 1.25 14.74
C ARG A 327 -8.93 -0.14 15.37
N GLU A 328 -10.07 -0.81 15.25
CA GLU A 328 -10.22 -2.19 15.72
C GLU A 328 -9.30 -3.15 14.97
N MET A 329 -9.19 -3.02 13.64
CA MET A 329 -8.29 -3.87 12.85
C MET A 329 -6.81 -3.61 13.18
N ILE A 330 -6.41 -2.38 13.52
CA ILE A 330 -5.07 -2.08 14.03
C ILE A 330 -4.83 -2.83 15.34
N ARG A 331 -5.77 -2.76 16.29
CA ARG A 331 -5.69 -3.46 17.58
C ARG A 331 -5.56 -4.97 17.39
N VAL A 332 -6.34 -5.56 16.49
CA VAL A 332 -6.29 -7.01 16.20
C VAL A 332 -4.96 -7.40 15.57
N TRP A 333 -4.56 -6.72 14.50
CA TRP A 333 -3.40 -7.14 13.69
C TRP A 333 -2.06 -6.79 14.34
N ALA A 334 -1.96 -5.67 15.03
CA ALA A 334 -0.77 -5.35 15.82
C ALA A 334 -0.53 -6.41 16.91
N ARG A 335 -1.57 -6.78 17.68
CA ARG A 335 -1.46 -7.82 18.71
C ARG A 335 -1.03 -9.16 18.11
N ARG A 336 -1.69 -9.60 17.04
CA ARG A 336 -1.39 -10.88 16.38
C ARG A 336 0.04 -10.91 15.86
N LEU A 337 0.49 -9.84 15.22
CA LEU A 337 1.85 -9.74 14.68
C LEU A 337 2.88 -9.77 15.79
N LEU A 338 2.70 -9.01 16.87
CA LEU A 338 3.61 -9.04 18.02
C LEU A 338 3.73 -10.44 18.63
N ILE A 339 2.62 -11.17 18.77
CA ILE A 339 2.62 -12.56 19.26
C ILE A 339 3.38 -13.48 18.29
N ALA A 340 3.14 -13.37 16.98
CA ALA A 340 3.83 -14.20 16.00
C ALA A 340 5.34 -13.96 16.01
N LEU A 341 5.77 -12.70 16.11
CA LEU A 341 7.18 -12.34 16.18
C LEU A 341 7.85 -12.87 17.46
N ARG A 342 7.16 -12.81 18.61
CA ARG A 342 7.62 -13.44 19.86
C ARG A 342 7.88 -14.93 19.67
N ASP A 343 6.90 -15.63 19.09
CA ASP A 343 6.90 -17.08 18.95
C ASP A 343 7.78 -17.57 17.78
N GLY A 344 8.30 -16.64 16.96
CA GLY A 344 9.10 -16.97 15.78
C GLY A 344 8.27 -17.66 14.68
N THR A 345 6.97 -17.38 14.64
CA THR A 345 6.04 -17.99 13.69
C THR A 345 5.63 -16.99 12.60
N ALA A 346 5.42 -17.49 11.39
CA ALA A 346 4.83 -16.68 10.33
C ALA A 346 3.32 -16.49 10.62
N LEU A 347 2.83 -15.26 10.52
CA LEU A 347 1.40 -15.02 10.48
C LEU A 347 0.83 -15.64 9.20
N ARG A 348 -0.07 -16.60 9.36
CA ARG A 348 -0.88 -17.10 8.24
C ARG A 348 -1.95 -16.07 7.98
N ASP A 349 -1.96 -15.48 6.79
CA ASP A 349 -3.10 -14.66 6.37
C ASP A 349 -4.35 -15.54 6.37
N GLY A 350 -5.43 -15.03 6.96
CA GLY A 350 -6.71 -15.72 7.05
C GLY A 350 -7.40 -15.97 5.70
N THR A 351 -6.77 -15.60 4.58
CA THR A 351 -7.21 -15.93 3.22
C THR A 351 -6.81 -17.36 2.87
N ARG A 352 -7.68 -18.31 3.20
CA ARG A 352 -7.77 -19.60 2.53
C ARG A 352 -8.74 -19.52 1.37
#